data_AF-A0A640UWC9-F1
#
_entry.id   AF-A0A640UWC9-F1
#
_cell.length_a   1.000
_cell.length_b   1.000
_cell.length_c   1.000
_cell.angle_alpha   90.00
_cell.angle_beta   90.00
_cell.angle_gamma   90.00
#
_symmetry.space_group_name_H-M   'P 1'
#
loop_
_entity.id
_entity.type
_entity.pdbx_description
1 polymer ?
#
loop_
_entity_poly.entity_id
_entity_poly.type
_entity_poly.pdbx_seq_one_letter_code
_entity_poly.pdbx_strand_id
1 'polypeptide(L)'
;MSDYHQPTGYGPPSGGPQQPYGEPQQSWPGGAPQQGWPGGAQPGPGVPQPGGYGYPGTPPQPGVHGYGNQPPAPAPSSGPAMWSHLGALLTVTAGTMMCCGLGAFLGWIYPLSLRGNERHKHDPYIRHHATQAVNYGITQAIMAALGAVLYFASAFTFAAAATEEQRNGSGLAVPLVTVIVIFGSYALSGVICALIGTVKATRGELWTYPRLIAWPLSKG
;
A
#
# COMPACT_ATOMS: atom_id res chain seq x y z
N MET A 1 -25.36 46.09 9.87
CA MET A 1 -25.25 46.20 8.40
C MET A 1 -23.77 46.21 8.09
N SER A 2 -23.27 45.10 7.55
CA SER A 2 -21.85 44.87 7.33
C SER A 2 -21.65 44.53 5.87
N ASP A 3 -20.98 45.44 5.17
CA ASP A 3 -20.68 45.35 3.75
C ASP A 3 -19.62 44.28 3.48
N TYR A 4 -19.98 43.28 2.67
CA TYR A 4 -19.03 42.32 2.12
C TYR A 4 -18.57 42.78 0.74
N HIS A 5 -17.35 43.27 0.66
CA HIS A 5 -16.63 43.43 -0.60
C HIS A 5 -16.17 42.06 -1.12
N GLN A 6 -16.62 41.68 -2.31
CA GLN A 6 -16.05 40.58 -3.11
C GLN A 6 -14.86 41.10 -3.93
N PRO A 7 -13.72 40.40 -3.98
CA PRO A 7 -12.67 40.70 -4.94
C PRO A 7 -12.92 40.03 -6.29
N THR A 8 -12.88 40.85 -7.34
CA THR A 8 -12.89 40.54 -8.77
C THR A 8 -11.61 39.80 -9.16
N GLY A 9 -11.73 38.54 -9.57
CA GLY A 9 -10.61 37.69 -10.01
C GLY A 9 -10.53 37.53 -11.52
N TYR A 10 -9.43 37.99 -12.09
CA TYR A 10 -9.00 37.97 -13.49
C TYR A 10 -9.05 36.58 -14.16
N GLY A 11 -9.39 36.54 -15.46
CA GLY A 11 -9.46 35.34 -16.29
C GLY A 11 -8.11 34.84 -16.84
N PRO A 12 -8.07 33.64 -17.47
CA PRO A 12 -6.88 33.11 -18.13
C PRO A 12 -6.77 33.54 -19.61
N PRO A 13 -5.55 33.85 -20.12
CA PRO A 13 -5.33 34.14 -21.53
C PRO A 13 -5.33 32.87 -22.39
N SER A 14 -5.92 33.00 -23.57
CA SER A 14 -5.90 32.05 -24.68
C SER A 14 -4.60 32.18 -25.49
N GLY A 15 -4.01 31.04 -25.88
CA GLY A 15 -3.03 30.98 -26.98
C GLY A 15 -1.66 30.43 -26.60
N GLY A 16 -1.40 29.18 -26.97
CA GLY A 16 -0.07 28.58 -27.02
C GLY A 16 0.06 27.66 -28.24
N PRO A 17 1.18 27.67 -28.97
CA PRO A 17 1.32 27.05 -30.30
C PRO A 17 1.50 25.52 -30.26
N GLN A 18 0.98 24.87 -31.31
CA GLN A 18 1.18 23.46 -31.65
C GLN A 18 2.67 23.15 -31.86
N GLN A 19 3.16 22.05 -31.28
CA GLN A 19 4.45 21.46 -31.63
C GLN A 19 4.27 20.07 -32.29
N PRO A 20 4.89 19.83 -33.46
CA PRO A 20 4.98 18.52 -34.08
C PRO A 20 6.41 17.98 -34.01
N TYR A 21 6.64 16.81 -33.41
CA TYR A 21 7.79 15.96 -33.77
C TYR A 21 7.60 14.53 -33.23
N GLY A 22 7.63 13.55 -34.14
CA GLY A 22 7.65 12.13 -33.81
C GLY A 22 9.07 11.57 -33.87
N GLU A 23 9.37 10.62 -32.99
CA GLU A 23 10.57 9.78 -33.07
C GLU A 23 10.20 8.32 -33.41
N PRO A 24 11.05 7.59 -34.15
CA PRO A 24 10.79 6.21 -34.54
C PRO A 24 11.05 5.22 -33.39
N GLN A 25 10.07 4.35 -33.12
CA GLN A 25 10.18 3.22 -32.19
C GLN A 25 11.16 2.15 -32.71
N GLN A 26 12.24 1.91 -31.97
CA GLN A 26 13.05 0.69 -32.09
C GLN A 26 12.35 -0.47 -31.35
N SER A 27 12.03 -1.53 -32.09
CA SER A 27 11.49 -2.78 -31.56
C SER A 27 12.63 -3.74 -31.16
N TRP A 28 12.65 -4.15 -29.89
CA TRP A 28 13.48 -5.26 -29.40
C TRP A 28 12.65 -6.56 -29.34
N PRO A 29 13.13 -7.69 -29.89
CA PRO A 29 12.45 -8.98 -29.78
C PRO A 29 12.97 -9.75 -28.56
N GLY A 30 12.10 -10.02 -27.59
CA GLY A 30 12.47 -10.77 -26.39
C GLY A 30 11.29 -11.13 -25.51
N GLY A 31 10.35 -11.92 -26.05
CA GLY A 31 9.20 -12.42 -25.29
C GLY A 31 9.57 -13.60 -24.40
N ALA A 32 9.30 -13.49 -23.10
CA ALA A 32 9.18 -14.62 -22.17
C ALA A 32 7.69 -15.03 -22.04
N PRO A 33 7.37 -16.32 -21.84
CA PRO A 33 6.00 -16.82 -21.89
C PRO A 33 5.18 -16.38 -20.68
N GLN A 34 4.11 -15.61 -20.91
CA GLN A 34 3.06 -15.36 -19.93
C GLN A 34 2.20 -16.63 -19.75
N GLN A 35 2.18 -17.15 -18.51
CA GLN A 35 1.23 -18.17 -18.07
C GLN A 35 -0.19 -17.60 -18.07
N GLY A 36 -1.02 -18.09 -18.99
CA GLY A 36 -2.44 -17.73 -19.10
C GLY A 36 -3.30 -18.39 -18.03
N TRP A 37 -4.17 -17.59 -17.40
CA TRP A 37 -5.32 -18.05 -16.63
C TRP A 37 -6.48 -18.39 -17.58
N PRO A 38 -7.22 -19.50 -17.39
CA PRO A 38 -8.34 -19.86 -18.25
C PRO A 38 -9.65 -19.24 -17.74
N GLY A 39 -10.43 -18.65 -18.66
CA GLY A 39 -11.87 -18.47 -18.47
C GLY A 39 -12.38 -17.04 -18.61
N GLY A 40 -12.83 -16.69 -19.82
CA GLY A 40 -13.66 -15.52 -20.08
C GLY A 40 -14.38 -15.70 -21.42
N ALA A 41 -15.61 -16.21 -21.38
CA ALA A 41 -16.45 -16.38 -22.55
C ALA A 41 -16.72 -15.02 -23.23
N GLN A 42 -16.59 -15.02 -24.56
CA GLN A 42 -16.79 -13.86 -25.44
C GLN A 42 -18.29 -13.54 -25.55
N PRO A 43 -18.77 -12.33 -25.18
CA PRO A 43 -20.18 -11.96 -25.37
C PRO A 43 -20.49 -11.63 -26.83
N GLY A 44 -21.66 -12.06 -27.31
CA GLY A 44 -22.16 -11.84 -28.67
C GLY A 44 -22.50 -10.37 -28.99
N PRO A 45 -22.76 -10.05 -30.27
CA PRO A 45 -22.94 -8.68 -30.73
C PRO A 45 -24.32 -8.14 -30.28
N GLY A 46 -24.32 -7.04 -29.53
CA GLY A 46 -25.53 -6.26 -29.23
C GLY A 46 -25.82 -5.95 -27.76
N VAL A 47 -24.98 -6.38 -26.81
CA VAL A 47 -25.13 -6.04 -25.38
C VAL A 47 -24.27 -4.83 -25.05
N PRO A 48 -24.78 -3.77 -24.39
CA PRO A 48 -23.95 -2.70 -23.86
C PRO A 48 -22.95 -3.30 -22.86
N GLN A 49 -21.66 -3.29 -23.20
CA GLN A 49 -20.62 -3.72 -22.27
C GLN A 49 -20.60 -2.78 -21.06
N PRO A 50 -20.67 -3.29 -19.81
CA PRO A 50 -20.27 -2.50 -18.65
C PRO A 50 -18.79 -2.16 -18.82
N GLY A 51 -18.45 -0.88 -18.74
CA GLY A 51 -17.10 -0.37 -18.99
C GLY A 51 -16.01 -1.20 -18.32
N GLY A 52 -15.25 -1.94 -19.13
CA GLY A 52 -14.08 -2.68 -18.68
C GLY A 52 -13.00 -1.69 -18.26
N TYR A 53 -12.69 -1.68 -16.96
CA TYR A 53 -11.63 -0.85 -16.40
C TYR A 53 -10.27 -1.45 -16.77
N GLY A 54 -9.53 -0.72 -17.62
CA GLY A 54 -8.20 -1.09 -18.05
C GLY A 54 -7.22 -1.18 -16.87
N TYR A 55 -6.47 -2.28 -16.84
CA TYR A 55 -5.32 -2.47 -15.96
C TYR A 55 -4.24 -1.43 -16.31
N PRO A 56 -3.66 -0.70 -15.34
CA PRO A 56 -2.55 0.20 -15.64
C PRO A 56 -1.30 -0.67 -15.90
N GLY A 57 -0.97 -0.88 -17.16
CA GLY A 57 0.22 -1.64 -17.57
C GLY A 57 0.15 -2.30 -18.95
N THR A 58 -1.01 -2.36 -19.61
CA THR A 58 -1.07 -2.86 -20.98
C THR A 58 -0.65 -1.77 -21.98
N PRO A 59 0.38 -1.99 -22.81
CA PRO A 59 0.68 -1.08 -23.92
C PRO A 59 -0.56 -0.96 -24.83
N PRO A 60 -0.86 0.24 -25.35
CA PRO A 60 -2.04 0.45 -26.17
C PRO A 60 -1.97 -0.48 -27.39
N GLN A 61 -3.00 -1.32 -27.52
CA GLN A 61 -3.13 -2.26 -28.63
C GLN A 61 -3.34 -1.44 -29.92
N PRO A 62 -2.43 -1.52 -30.91
CA PRO A 62 -2.56 -0.75 -32.14
C PRO A 62 -3.63 -1.40 -33.01
N GLY A 63 -4.79 -0.77 -33.17
CA GLY A 63 -5.80 -1.26 -34.13
C GLY A 63 -7.24 -0.77 -34.00
N VAL A 64 -7.64 -0.10 -32.91
CA VAL A 64 -9.02 0.39 -32.80
C VAL A 64 -9.09 1.86 -33.20
N HIS A 65 -9.23 2.10 -34.50
CA HIS A 65 -9.56 3.41 -35.07
C HIS A 65 -11.02 3.77 -34.79
N GLY A 66 -11.31 4.20 -33.56
CA GLY A 66 -12.54 4.88 -33.19
C GLY A 66 -12.23 6.30 -32.78
N TYR A 67 -12.59 7.28 -33.61
CA TYR A 67 -12.50 8.72 -33.31
C TYR A 67 -13.52 9.10 -32.23
N GLY A 68 -13.25 8.71 -30.98
CA GLY A 68 -13.79 9.38 -29.80
C GLY A 68 -12.67 10.18 -29.20
N ASN A 69 -12.83 11.51 -29.09
CA ASN A 69 -12.03 12.34 -28.18
C ASN A 69 -12.30 11.89 -26.74
N GLN A 70 -11.74 10.75 -26.35
CA GLN A 70 -11.81 10.27 -25.00
C GLN A 70 -10.81 11.14 -24.22
N PRO A 71 -11.28 11.92 -23.22
CA PRO A 71 -10.40 12.77 -22.45
C PRO A 71 -9.26 11.91 -21.87
N PRO A 72 -8.01 12.42 -21.85
CA PRO A 72 -6.89 11.68 -21.29
C PRO A 72 -7.26 11.20 -19.89
N ALA A 73 -6.99 9.93 -19.59
CA ALA A 73 -7.27 9.38 -18.28
C ALA A 73 -6.58 10.27 -17.22
N PRO A 74 -7.30 10.72 -16.18
CA PRO A 74 -6.71 11.56 -15.15
C PRO A 74 -5.50 10.84 -14.53
N ALA A 75 -4.41 11.58 -14.34
CA ALA A 75 -3.21 11.05 -13.74
C ALA A 75 -3.54 10.45 -12.36
N PRO A 76 -2.94 9.30 -11.99
CA PRO A 76 -3.19 8.66 -10.71
C PRO A 76 -2.93 9.64 -9.56
N SER A 77 -3.82 9.66 -8.57
CA SER A 77 -3.68 10.45 -7.36
C SER A 77 -2.59 9.83 -6.44
N SER A 78 -1.33 10.10 -6.76
CA SER A 78 -0.16 9.49 -6.09
C SER A 78 -0.01 9.88 -4.63
N GLY A 79 -0.47 11.09 -4.24
CA GLY A 79 -0.39 11.59 -2.87
C GLY A 79 -1.11 10.71 -1.84
N PRO A 80 -2.43 10.52 -1.93
CA PRO A 80 -3.17 9.68 -0.99
C PRO A 80 -2.68 8.22 -0.96
N ALA A 81 -2.32 7.63 -2.10
CA ALA A 81 -1.78 6.27 -2.18
C ALA A 81 -0.40 6.14 -1.49
N MET A 82 0.48 7.13 -1.62
CA MET A 82 1.73 7.19 -0.86
C MET A 82 1.44 7.26 0.64
N TRP A 83 0.50 8.12 1.03
CA TRP A 83 0.12 8.31 2.43
C TRP A 83 -0.49 7.06 3.07
N SER A 84 -1.17 6.17 2.33
CA SER A 84 -1.65 4.92 2.94
C SER A 84 -0.49 4.06 3.46
N HIS A 85 0.59 3.91 2.69
CA HIS A 85 1.76 3.14 3.13
C HIS A 85 2.55 3.88 4.21
N LEU A 86 2.77 5.19 4.02
CA LEU A 86 3.54 6.00 4.97
C LEU A 86 2.81 6.13 6.31
N GLY A 87 1.50 6.31 6.33
CA GLY A 87 0.70 6.41 7.54
C GLY A 87 0.67 5.09 8.32
N ALA A 88 0.59 3.95 7.63
CA ALA A 88 0.77 2.65 8.25
C ALA A 88 2.16 2.51 8.88
N LEU A 89 3.21 2.86 8.12
CA LEU A 89 4.59 2.80 8.58
C LEU A 89 4.81 3.68 9.82
N LEU A 90 4.40 4.96 9.76
CA LEU A 90 4.56 5.91 10.86
C LEU A 90 3.82 5.44 12.11
N THR A 91 2.60 4.95 11.96
CA THR A 91 1.83 4.49 13.13
C THR A 91 2.47 3.25 13.75
N VAL A 92 2.94 2.30 12.92
CA VAL A 92 3.65 1.11 13.40
C VAL A 92 4.99 1.47 14.06
N THR A 93 5.84 2.28 13.43
CA THR A 93 7.19 2.56 13.96
C THR A 93 7.18 3.60 15.08
N ALA A 94 6.61 4.78 14.85
CA ALA A 94 6.61 5.86 15.85
C ALA A 94 5.74 5.50 17.06
N GLY A 95 4.56 4.90 16.83
CA GLY A 95 3.70 4.50 17.94
C GLY A 95 4.28 3.34 18.75
N THR A 96 5.08 2.45 18.15
CA THR A 96 5.74 1.36 18.88
C THR A 96 6.85 1.90 19.78
N MET A 97 7.61 2.89 19.31
CA MET A 97 8.66 3.55 20.10
C MET A 97 8.10 4.40 21.26
N MET A 98 6.91 4.97 21.10
CA MET A 98 6.37 5.92 22.09
C MET A 98 5.65 5.26 23.28
N CYS A 99 5.00 4.11 23.10
CA CYS A 99 4.22 3.49 24.18
C CYS A 99 4.18 1.96 24.06
N CYS A 100 5.20 1.27 24.59
CA CYS A 100 5.23 -0.19 24.81
C CYS A 100 4.69 -1.06 23.66
N GLY A 101 4.85 -0.65 22.39
CA GLY A 101 4.32 -1.38 21.24
C GLY A 101 2.90 -1.04 20.79
N LEU A 102 2.21 -0.06 21.37
CA LEU A 102 0.86 0.36 20.95
C LEU A 102 0.77 0.75 19.47
N GLY A 103 1.82 1.33 18.90
CA GLY A 103 1.82 1.68 17.48
C GLY A 103 1.61 0.50 16.54
N ALA A 104 2.18 -0.66 16.86
CA ALA A 104 1.97 -1.87 16.08
C ALA A 104 0.48 -2.28 16.06
N PHE A 105 -0.26 -2.00 17.13
CA PHE A 105 -1.71 -2.26 17.21
C PHE A 105 -2.56 -1.22 16.48
N LEU A 106 -2.08 0.01 16.28
CA LEU A 106 -2.83 1.10 15.67
C LEU A 106 -2.49 1.30 14.17
N GLY A 107 -1.50 0.56 13.66
CA GLY A 107 -0.94 0.66 12.31
C GLY A 107 -1.95 0.67 11.15
N TRP A 108 -3.13 0.10 11.36
CA TRP A 108 -4.18 -0.05 10.36
C TRP A 108 -5.19 1.10 10.33
N ILE A 109 -5.24 1.95 11.36
CA ILE A 109 -6.28 2.99 11.51
C ILE A 109 -6.18 4.02 10.38
N TYR A 110 -4.97 4.54 10.11
CA TYR A 110 -4.78 5.54 9.08
C TYR A 110 -5.09 5.01 7.66
N PRO A 111 -4.60 3.84 7.25
CA PRO A 111 -5.00 3.23 5.98
C PRO A 111 -6.52 3.04 5.83
N LEU A 112 -7.21 2.65 6.92
CA LEU A 112 -8.66 2.51 6.89
C LEU A 112 -9.38 3.84 6.73
N SER A 113 -8.93 4.90 7.42
CA SER A 113 -9.55 6.22 7.28
C SER A 113 -9.39 6.75 5.85
N LEU A 114 -8.24 6.52 5.23
CA LEU A 114 -7.99 6.92 3.84
C LEU A 114 -8.84 6.11 2.85
N ARG A 115 -9.01 4.81 3.09
CA ARG A 115 -9.88 3.92 2.31
C ARG A 115 -11.36 4.32 2.40
N GLY A 116 -11.82 4.75 3.57
CA GLY A 116 -13.21 5.16 3.82
C GLY A 116 -13.53 6.59 3.41
N ASN A 117 -12.55 7.36 2.93
CA ASN A 117 -12.75 8.76 2.57
C ASN A 117 -13.62 8.89 1.31
N GLU A 118 -14.73 9.62 1.41
CA GLU A 118 -15.69 9.90 0.33
C GLU A 118 -15.03 10.44 -0.95
N ARG A 119 -13.94 11.19 -0.83
CA ARG A 119 -13.20 11.74 -1.98
C ARG A 119 -12.42 10.70 -2.76
N HIS A 120 -12.09 9.57 -2.13
CA HIS A 120 -11.16 8.57 -2.68
C HIS A 120 -11.78 7.17 -2.80
N LYS A 121 -12.99 6.95 -2.25
CA LYS A 121 -13.65 5.63 -2.22
C LYS A 121 -13.99 5.03 -3.59
N HIS A 122 -13.91 5.84 -4.66
CA HIS A 122 -14.13 5.41 -6.04
C HIS A 122 -12.84 5.33 -6.86
N ASP A 123 -11.70 5.75 -6.29
CA ASP A 123 -10.41 5.66 -6.97
C ASP A 123 -9.82 4.24 -6.76
N PRO A 124 -9.75 3.40 -7.82
CA PRO A 124 -9.26 2.04 -7.70
C PRO A 124 -7.78 1.98 -7.32
N TYR A 125 -6.99 2.98 -7.71
CA TYR A 125 -5.57 3.07 -7.38
C TYR A 125 -5.39 3.32 -5.88
N ILE A 126 -6.06 4.34 -5.34
CA ILE A 126 -6.02 4.59 -3.89
C ILE A 126 -6.55 3.38 -3.11
N ARG A 127 -7.66 2.78 -3.55
CA ARG A 127 -8.23 1.61 -2.87
C ARG A 127 -7.29 0.43 -2.81
N HIS A 128 -6.55 0.17 -3.88
CA HIS A 128 -5.55 -0.89 -3.91
C HIS A 128 -4.48 -0.64 -2.84
N HIS A 129 -3.82 0.50 -2.87
CA HIS A 129 -2.75 0.84 -1.92
C HIS A 129 -3.24 0.92 -0.47
N ALA A 130 -4.42 1.50 -0.25
CA ALA A 130 -5.05 1.55 1.06
C ALA A 130 -5.35 0.14 1.59
N THR A 131 -5.89 -0.75 0.76
CA THR A 131 -6.15 -2.14 1.13
C THR A 131 -4.87 -2.89 1.48
N GLN A 132 -3.82 -2.71 0.68
CA GLN A 132 -2.50 -3.30 0.94
C GLN A 132 -1.91 -2.81 2.26
N ALA A 133 -2.00 -1.50 2.54
CA ALA A 133 -1.54 -0.91 3.78
C ALA A 133 -2.37 -1.33 5.01
N VAL A 134 -3.69 -1.50 4.87
CA VAL A 134 -4.56 -2.08 5.93
C VAL A 134 -4.14 -3.51 6.24
N ASN A 135 -4.00 -4.34 5.21
CA ASN A 135 -3.59 -5.74 5.37
C ASN A 135 -2.22 -5.85 6.06
N TYR A 136 -1.27 -4.98 5.69
CA TYR A 136 0.01 -4.85 6.38
C TYR A 136 -0.18 -4.47 7.85
N GLY A 137 -0.90 -3.38 8.14
CA GLY A 137 -1.13 -2.89 9.51
C GLY A 137 -1.78 -3.93 10.42
N ILE A 138 -2.79 -4.66 9.93
CA ILE A 138 -3.44 -5.74 10.70
C ILE A 138 -2.47 -6.90 10.93
N THR A 139 -1.68 -7.29 9.91
CA THR A 139 -0.69 -8.37 10.05
C THR A 139 0.37 -8.01 11.10
N GLN A 140 0.85 -6.76 11.09
CA GLN A 140 1.78 -6.27 12.11
C GLN A 140 1.15 -6.27 13.52
N ALA A 141 -0.12 -5.89 13.65
CA ALA A 141 -0.83 -5.96 14.93
C ALA A 141 -0.92 -7.41 15.46
N ILE A 142 -1.23 -8.38 14.59
CA ILE A 142 -1.28 -9.79 14.97
C ILE A 142 0.12 -10.30 15.38
N MET A 143 1.15 -9.99 14.58
CA MET A 143 2.52 -10.41 14.89
C MET A 143 3.04 -9.77 16.18
N ALA A 144 2.71 -8.49 16.43
CA ALA A 144 3.03 -7.84 17.70
C ALA A 144 2.32 -8.49 18.88
N ALA A 145 1.04 -8.86 18.74
CA ALA A 145 0.31 -9.59 19.77
C ALA A 145 0.94 -10.95 20.08
N LEU A 146 1.28 -11.73 19.04
CA LEU A 146 1.97 -13.02 19.19
C LEU A 146 3.34 -12.86 19.84
N GLY A 147 4.12 -11.86 19.42
CA GLY A 147 5.42 -11.54 20.01
C GLY A 147 5.30 -11.14 21.48
N ALA A 148 4.31 -10.33 21.84
CA ALA A 148 4.05 -9.97 23.23
C ALA A 148 3.67 -11.19 24.07
N VAL A 149 2.75 -12.04 23.59
CA VAL A 149 2.37 -13.28 24.29
C VAL A 149 3.58 -14.19 24.50
N LEU A 150 4.40 -14.41 23.47
CA LEU A 150 5.61 -15.24 23.58
C LEU A 150 6.64 -14.62 24.52
N TYR A 151 6.83 -13.30 24.48
CA TYR A 151 7.73 -12.58 25.36
C TYR A 151 7.31 -12.73 26.83
N PHE A 152 6.04 -12.46 27.15
CA PHE A 152 5.51 -12.58 28.51
C PHE A 152 5.49 -14.03 28.98
N ALA A 153 5.03 -14.98 28.15
CA ALA A 153 5.05 -16.40 28.49
C ALA A 153 6.48 -16.87 28.80
N SER A 154 7.46 -16.48 27.98
CA SER A 154 8.87 -16.77 28.25
C SER A 154 9.30 -16.15 29.58
N ALA A 155 9.05 -14.86 29.79
CA ALA A 155 9.41 -14.18 31.03
C ALA A 155 8.80 -14.85 32.28
N PHE A 156 7.52 -15.25 32.23
CA PHE A 156 6.84 -15.93 33.33
C PHE A 156 7.38 -17.34 33.55
N THR A 157 7.56 -18.15 32.50
CA THR A 157 8.14 -19.50 32.63
C THR A 157 9.53 -19.43 33.23
N PHE A 158 10.36 -18.47 32.81
CA PHE A 158 11.67 -18.27 33.40
C PHE A 158 11.60 -17.81 34.85
N ALA A 159 10.74 -16.85 35.18
CA ALA A 159 10.56 -16.41 36.57
C ALA A 159 10.10 -17.56 37.48
N ALA A 160 9.25 -18.45 36.99
CA ALA A 160 8.74 -19.59 37.75
C ALA A 160 9.74 -20.75 37.88
N ALA A 161 10.51 -21.06 36.82
CA ALA A 161 11.32 -22.27 36.73
C ALA A 161 12.83 -22.06 36.94
N ALA A 162 13.34 -20.83 36.84
CA ALA A 162 14.77 -20.57 36.94
C ALA A 162 15.30 -20.78 38.37
N THR A 163 16.43 -21.48 38.50
CA THR A 163 17.20 -21.59 39.75
C THR A 163 17.82 -20.24 40.12
N GLU A 164 18.27 -20.08 41.38
CA GLU A 164 18.91 -18.82 41.82
C GLU A 164 20.15 -18.46 40.97
N GLU A 165 20.95 -19.44 40.57
CA GLU A 165 22.09 -19.22 39.66
C GLU A 165 21.68 -18.80 38.25
N GLN A 166 20.59 -19.35 37.71
CA GLN A 166 20.06 -18.92 36.41
C GLN A 166 19.43 -17.53 36.44
N ARG A 167 18.86 -17.13 37.59
CA ARG A 167 18.34 -15.78 37.83
C ARG A 167 19.46 -14.75 37.98
N ASN A 168 20.56 -15.14 38.61
CA ASN A 168 21.74 -14.30 38.81
C ASN A 168 22.69 -14.28 37.59
N GLY A 169 22.50 -15.19 36.62
CA GLY A 169 23.28 -15.28 35.38
C GLY A 169 22.53 -14.82 34.12
N SER A 170 23.21 -14.86 32.98
CA SER A 170 22.64 -14.47 31.67
C SER A 170 21.62 -15.47 31.08
N GLY A 171 21.28 -16.54 31.80
CA GLY A 171 20.41 -17.62 31.31
C GLY A 171 18.99 -17.14 30.94
N LEU A 172 18.51 -16.09 31.63
CA LEU A 172 17.22 -15.46 31.36
C LEU A 172 17.22 -14.62 30.07
N ALA A 173 18.40 -14.17 29.61
CA ALA A 173 18.53 -13.31 28.44
C ALA A 173 18.38 -14.09 27.13
N VAL A 174 18.86 -15.33 27.04
CA VAL A 174 18.92 -16.07 25.76
C VAL A 174 17.55 -16.25 25.07
N PRO A 175 16.48 -16.73 25.73
CA PRO A 175 15.20 -16.92 25.08
C PRO A 175 14.47 -15.60 24.82
N LEU A 176 14.55 -14.62 25.74
CA LEU A 176 13.96 -13.30 25.52
C LEU A 176 14.64 -12.58 24.34
N VAL A 177 15.98 -12.62 24.26
CA VAL A 177 16.74 -12.06 23.15
C VAL A 177 16.38 -12.77 21.85
N THR A 178 16.19 -14.10 21.87
CA THR A 178 15.77 -14.86 20.68
C THR A 178 14.41 -14.37 20.17
N VAL A 179 13.42 -14.19 21.05
CA VAL A 179 12.10 -13.63 20.68
C VAL A 179 12.27 -12.22 20.11
N ILE A 180 13.05 -11.35 20.77
CA ILE A 180 13.29 -9.98 20.30
C ILE A 180 13.92 -9.96 18.90
N VAL A 181 14.92 -10.80 18.65
CA VAL A 181 15.62 -10.86 17.35
C VAL A 181 14.68 -11.36 16.24
N ILE A 182 13.88 -12.40 16.50
CA ILE A 182 12.94 -12.94 15.51
C ILE A 182 11.87 -11.90 15.16
N PHE A 183 11.19 -11.32 16.15
CA PHE A 183 10.14 -10.34 15.89
C PHE A 183 10.69 -8.99 15.40
N GLY A 184 11.88 -8.60 15.86
CA GLY A 184 12.57 -7.39 15.40
C GLY A 184 13.01 -7.47 13.94
N SER A 185 13.57 -8.61 13.51
CA SER A 185 13.94 -8.84 12.10
C SER A 185 12.71 -8.92 11.18
N TYR A 186 11.62 -9.51 11.66
CA TYR A 186 10.33 -9.49 10.96
C TYR A 186 9.79 -8.07 10.80
N ALA A 187 9.77 -7.28 11.88
CA ALA A 187 9.31 -5.89 11.85
C ALA A 187 10.16 -5.03 10.89
N LEU A 188 11.49 -5.20 10.92
CA LEU A 188 12.40 -4.51 9.99
C LEU A 188 12.11 -4.85 8.53
N SER A 189 11.86 -6.13 8.23
CA SER A 189 11.46 -6.57 6.88
C SER A 189 10.15 -5.90 6.44
N GLY A 190 9.19 -5.75 7.37
CA GLY A 190 7.95 -5.01 7.17
C GLY A 190 8.17 -3.53 6.85
N VAL A 191 9.05 -2.87 7.59
CA VAL A 191 9.44 -1.47 7.36
C VAL A 191 10.00 -1.27 5.95
N ILE A 192 10.92 -2.13 5.53
CA ILE A 192 11.52 -2.06 4.18
C ILE A 192 10.43 -2.21 3.11
N CYS A 193 9.52 -3.18 3.26
CA CYS A 193 8.43 -3.38 2.31
C CYS A 193 7.47 -2.18 2.26
N ALA A 194 7.21 -1.52 3.39
CA ALA A 194 6.35 -0.34 3.44
C ALA A 194 7.01 0.89 2.79
N LEU A 195 8.33 1.05 2.94
CA LEU A 195 9.09 2.08 2.23
C LEU A 195 9.03 1.88 0.71
N ILE A 196 9.23 0.64 0.24
CA ILE A 196 9.10 0.31 -1.19
C ILE A 196 7.69 0.64 -1.68
N GLY A 197 6.66 0.25 -0.93
CA GLY A 197 5.27 0.57 -1.26
C GLY A 197 4.99 2.06 -1.34
N THR A 198 5.58 2.84 -0.44
CA THR A 198 5.50 4.31 -0.45
C THR A 198 6.12 4.88 -1.71
N VAL A 199 7.36 4.48 -2.04
CA VAL A 199 8.09 4.98 -3.23
C VAL A 199 7.36 4.61 -4.52
N LYS A 200 6.86 3.37 -4.63
CA LYS A 200 6.10 2.93 -5.81
C LYS A 200 4.78 3.68 -5.95
N ALA A 201 4.07 3.90 -4.85
CA ALA A 201 2.84 4.67 -4.86
C ALA A 201 3.06 6.13 -5.31
N THR A 202 4.19 6.74 -4.95
CA THR A 202 4.59 8.07 -5.44
C THR A 202 4.85 8.09 -6.95
N ARG A 203 5.34 6.97 -7.52
CA ARG A 203 5.63 6.82 -8.95
C ARG A 203 4.41 6.43 -9.79
N GLY A 204 3.24 6.26 -9.19
CA GLY A 204 2.05 5.76 -9.91
C GLY A 204 2.06 4.25 -10.17
N GLU A 205 2.98 3.51 -9.53
CA GLU A 205 3.11 2.06 -9.69
C GLU A 205 2.29 1.31 -8.64
N LEU A 206 1.53 0.30 -9.06
CA LEU A 206 0.87 -0.62 -8.15
C LEU A 206 1.91 -1.42 -7.34
N TRP A 207 1.66 -1.56 -6.04
CA TRP A 207 2.48 -2.33 -5.13
C TRP A 207 1.64 -3.24 -4.26
N THR A 208 2.02 -4.52 -4.21
CA THR A 208 1.44 -5.51 -3.32
C THR A 208 2.53 -6.04 -2.41
N TYR A 209 2.24 -6.10 -1.10
CA TYR A 209 3.17 -6.64 -0.13
C TYR A 209 3.38 -8.14 -0.37
N PRO A 210 4.59 -8.68 -0.08
CA PRO A 210 4.78 -10.11 0.01
C PRO A 210 3.82 -10.72 1.04
N ARG A 211 3.27 -11.90 0.73
CA ARG A 211 2.26 -12.56 1.58
C ARG A 211 2.74 -12.86 3.01
N LEU A 212 4.05 -12.99 3.22
CA LEU A 212 4.63 -13.17 4.56
C LEU A 212 4.56 -11.91 5.43
N ILE A 213 4.46 -10.74 4.80
CA ILE A 213 4.49 -9.41 5.45
C ILE A 213 3.10 -8.81 5.59
N ALA A 214 2.19 -9.08 4.63
CA ALA A 214 0.80 -8.67 4.71
C ALA A 214 -0.12 -9.80 4.25
N TRP A 215 -0.94 -10.30 5.16
CA TRP A 215 -1.96 -11.29 4.85
C TRP A 215 -3.14 -10.64 4.13
N PRO A 216 -3.73 -11.29 3.10
CA PRO A 216 -4.84 -10.75 2.32
C PRO A 216 -6.17 -10.86 3.08
N LEU A 217 -6.27 -10.16 4.21
CA LEU A 217 -7.42 -10.21 5.12
C LEU A 217 -8.60 -9.39 4.62
N SER A 218 -8.32 -8.28 3.92
CA SER A 218 -9.33 -7.43 3.30
C SER A 218 -9.18 -7.41 1.77
N LYS A 219 -10.32 -7.42 1.07
CA LYS A 219 -10.40 -7.27 -0.39
C LYS A 219 -10.55 -5.79 -0.74
N GLY A 220 -9.88 -5.35 -1.80
CA GLY A 220 -9.82 -3.95 -2.25
C GLY A 220 -10.80 -3.64 -3.35
#